data_AF-W2U3E9-F1
#
_entry.id   AF-W2U3E9-F1
#
_cell.length_a   1.000
_cell.length_b   1.000
_cell.length_c   1.000
_cell.angle_alpha   90.00
_cell.angle_beta   90.00
_cell.angle_gamma   90.00
#
_symmetry.space_group_name_H-M   'P 1'
#
loop_
_entity.id
_entity.type
_entity.pdbx_description
1 polymer ?
#
loop_
_entity_poly.entity_id
_entity_poly.type
_entity_poly.pdbx_seq_one_letter_code
_entity_poly.pdbx_strand_id
1 'polypeptide(L)'
;MALDFPASPLAPALRLLEEGRDREAEALLQTSQEGLPEAERLALLGFVEARKGNLRAYRALALEAARRAQTPLTLYHLGLALPPKAGALALEEALHRFQGDPKAEARLAFALARALRGLGRLREALGYAALALARGFGPFALLEWAWLALLAEEDPPLPDLLRQVELLALEGGTGLYARFLMAHLRFLQGEEASGRAYLRKALGEAPLPALPYLAPAGVRLLGKEVLPFLLAARPWAKEPLTQALLALAEGLYREDEEGVAKTLPLLLEEVAEEAMRGLLFLGRPHPLLGELSRRGQELLWAASPSAHFQALGEPRLGGKPLPLRQAELLVLLLARKEGWRGEELALALYGEANGPALRMEVLRLRQRGLAVKSRPYRLAQALQADFLEVWGALRQGDLSGALARYRGPLLPQSQAPGVEALRAELEEALRRAVLAQGEVESLFLLAERLGEDLGVWEALLERLPSQDPRLPIAQARVERLRREWGL
;
A
#
# COMPACT_ATOMS: atom_id res chain seq x y z
N MET A 1 -27.52 -3.33 -17.07
CA MET A 1 -28.06 -4.54 -17.74
C MET A 1 -28.79 -5.36 -16.67
N ALA A 2 -30.12 -5.44 -16.77
CA ALA A 2 -30.99 -5.91 -15.70
C ALA A 2 -30.75 -7.39 -15.37
N LEU A 3 -30.59 -7.70 -14.07
CA LEU A 3 -30.70 -9.06 -13.57
C LEU A 3 -32.11 -9.55 -13.90
N ASP A 4 -32.22 -10.51 -14.81
CA ASP A 4 -33.49 -11.11 -15.18
C ASP A 4 -33.98 -11.99 -14.01
N PHE A 5 -34.74 -11.35 -13.11
CA PHE A 5 -35.46 -11.99 -12.02
C PHE A 5 -36.78 -12.50 -12.58
N PRO A 6 -36.98 -13.82 -12.78
CA PRO A 6 -38.33 -14.30 -13.05
C PRO A 6 -39.20 -13.98 -11.82
N ALA A 7 -40.34 -13.32 -12.05
CA ALA A 7 -41.53 -13.19 -11.17
C ALA A 7 -41.31 -13.19 -9.63
N SER A 8 -40.24 -12.60 -9.10
CA SER A 8 -40.09 -12.43 -7.66
C SER A 8 -40.91 -11.21 -7.22
N PRO A 9 -41.81 -11.34 -6.22
CA PRO A 9 -42.56 -10.20 -5.70
C PRO A 9 -41.63 -9.14 -5.06
N LEU A 10 -40.36 -9.48 -4.79
CA LEU A 10 -39.35 -8.57 -4.27
C LEU A 10 -38.55 -7.84 -5.37
N ALA A 11 -38.71 -8.18 -6.65
CA ALA A 11 -37.96 -7.57 -7.75
C ALA A 11 -38.07 -6.03 -7.84
N PRO A 12 -39.23 -5.39 -7.56
CA PRO A 12 -39.33 -3.93 -7.51
C PRO A 12 -38.46 -3.31 -6.40
N ALA A 13 -38.48 -3.89 -5.19
CA ALA A 13 -37.68 -3.38 -4.07
C ALA A 13 -36.17 -3.54 -4.34
N LEU A 14 -35.75 -4.66 -4.93
CA LEU A 14 -34.36 -4.89 -5.31
C LEU A 14 -33.85 -3.85 -6.33
N ARG A 15 -34.64 -3.55 -7.37
CA ARG A 15 -34.28 -2.52 -8.36
C ARG A 15 -34.12 -1.14 -7.72
N LEU A 16 -35.02 -0.76 -6.81
CA LEU A 16 -34.91 0.50 -6.09
C LEU A 16 -33.65 0.55 -5.22
N LEU A 17 -33.28 -0.54 -4.54
CA LEU A 17 -32.04 -0.63 -3.78
C LEU A 17 -30.80 -0.50 -4.68
N GLU A 18 -30.81 -1.12 -5.86
CA GLU A 18 -29.75 -1.00 -6.86
C GLU A 18 -29.59 0.44 -7.37
N GLU A 19 -30.70 1.15 -7.60
CA GLU A 19 -30.73 2.57 -7.97
C GLU A 19 -30.37 3.52 -6.81
N GLY A 20 -30.30 2.99 -5.58
CA GLY A 20 -30.02 3.73 -4.36
C GLY A 20 -31.22 4.47 -3.75
N ARG A 21 -32.44 4.12 -4.16
CA ARG A 21 -33.71 4.71 -3.70
C ARG A 21 -34.24 4.02 -2.43
N ASP A 22 -33.45 4.12 -1.36
CA ASP A 22 -33.65 3.34 -0.12
C ASP A 22 -35.01 3.55 0.55
N ARG A 23 -35.50 4.79 0.57
CA ARG A 23 -36.78 5.12 1.20
C ARG A 23 -37.96 4.47 0.48
N GLU A 24 -37.91 4.42 -0.84
CA GLU A 24 -38.97 3.83 -1.65
C GLU A 24 -38.93 2.31 -1.57
N ALA A 25 -37.72 1.73 -1.58
CA ALA A 25 -37.54 0.31 -1.34
C ALA A 25 -38.07 -0.10 0.05
N GLU A 26 -37.74 0.67 1.09
CA GLU A 26 -38.21 0.44 2.46
C GLU A 26 -39.73 0.49 2.55
N ALA A 27 -40.36 1.51 1.95
CA ALA A 27 -41.81 1.62 1.94
C ALA A 27 -42.47 0.39 1.30
N LEU A 28 -41.95 -0.10 0.17
CA LEU A 28 -42.44 -1.33 -0.46
C LEU A 28 -42.23 -2.56 0.45
N LEU A 29 -41.07 -2.69 1.09
CA LEU A 29 -40.77 -3.81 1.97
C LEU A 29 -41.59 -3.81 3.28
N GLN A 30 -42.08 -2.65 3.70
CA GLN A 30 -42.95 -2.49 4.88
C GLN A 30 -44.43 -2.76 4.56
N THR A 31 -44.85 -2.63 3.29
CA THR A 31 -46.22 -3.00 2.91
C THR A 31 -46.42 -4.52 3.03
N SER A 32 -47.36 -4.93 3.88
CA SER A 32 -47.79 -6.33 3.97
C SER A 32 -48.56 -6.70 2.70
N GLN A 33 -48.00 -7.58 1.88
CA GLN A 33 -48.67 -8.17 0.72
C GLN A 33 -48.69 -9.69 0.89
N GLU A 34 -49.83 -10.32 0.63
CA GLU A 34 -49.94 -11.77 0.64
C GLU A 34 -48.98 -12.39 -0.38
N GLY A 35 -48.21 -13.41 0.04
CA GLY A 35 -47.27 -14.12 -0.82
C GLY A 35 -45.84 -13.53 -0.88
N LEU A 36 -45.55 -12.43 -0.18
CA LEU A 36 -44.16 -11.95 -0.05
C LEU A 36 -43.30 -12.96 0.75
N PRO A 37 -42.11 -13.36 0.26
CA PRO A 37 -41.18 -14.21 0.99
C PRO A 37 -40.65 -13.47 2.23
N GLU A 38 -41.21 -13.81 3.39
CA GLU A 38 -40.98 -13.07 4.64
C GLU A 38 -39.50 -13.08 5.08
N ALA A 39 -38.80 -14.19 4.84
CA ALA A 39 -37.38 -14.31 5.19
C ALA A 39 -36.51 -13.36 4.35
N GLU A 40 -36.67 -13.36 3.03
CA GLU A 40 -35.97 -12.45 2.12
C GLU A 40 -36.34 -10.98 2.37
N ARG A 41 -37.61 -10.69 2.66
CA ARG A 41 -38.07 -9.34 3.01
C ARG A 41 -37.34 -8.81 4.24
N LEU A 42 -37.19 -9.63 5.29
CA LEU A 42 -36.43 -9.27 6.50
C LEU A 42 -34.95 -9.04 6.18
N ALA A 43 -34.33 -9.87 5.32
CA ALA A 43 -32.94 -9.68 4.91
C ALA A 43 -32.74 -8.32 4.20
N LEU A 44 -33.67 -7.93 3.31
CA LEU A 44 -33.62 -6.65 2.59
C LEU A 44 -33.91 -5.46 3.51
N LEU A 45 -34.84 -5.57 4.46
CA LEU A 45 -35.04 -4.54 5.50
C LEU A 45 -33.78 -4.37 6.36
N GLY A 46 -33.12 -5.47 6.70
CA GLY A 46 -31.82 -5.43 7.36
C GLY A 46 -30.78 -4.66 6.53
N PHE A 47 -30.72 -4.90 5.23
CA PHE A 47 -29.80 -4.20 4.34
C PHE A 47 -30.10 -2.70 4.26
N VAL A 48 -31.37 -2.29 4.26
CA VAL A 48 -31.77 -0.87 4.38
C VAL A 48 -31.25 -0.26 5.68
N GLU A 49 -31.39 -0.97 6.81
CA GLU A 49 -30.84 -0.53 8.10
C GLU A 49 -29.32 -0.37 8.06
N ALA A 50 -28.60 -1.28 7.39
CA ALA A 50 -27.15 -1.14 7.18
C ALA A 50 -26.82 0.16 6.42
N ARG A 51 -27.58 0.51 5.38
CA ARG A 51 -27.39 1.73 4.59
C ARG A 51 -27.68 3.02 5.37
N LYS A 52 -28.50 2.93 6.43
CA LYS A 52 -28.71 4.00 7.42
C LYS A 52 -27.62 4.06 8.51
N GLY A 53 -26.68 3.12 8.50
CA GLY A 53 -25.61 3.00 9.50
C GLY A 53 -25.98 2.16 10.73
N ASN A 54 -27.11 1.46 10.71
CA ASN A 54 -27.59 0.63 11.82
C ASN A 54 -27.18 -0.83 11.64
N LEU A 55 -25.88 -1.12 11.82
CA LEU A 55 -25.32 -2.46 11.64
C LEU A 55 -25.88 -3.48 12.64
N ARG A 56 -26.24 -3.03 13.85
CA ARG A 56 -26.84 -3.89 14.87
C ARG A 56 -28.21 -4.40 14.41
N ALA A 57 -29.07 -3.53 13.86
CA ALA A 57 -30.34 -3.95 13.31
C ALA A 57 -30.17 -4.83 12.06
N TYR A 58 -29.20 -4.50 11.19
CA TYR A 58 -28.88 -5.35 10.04
C TYR A 58 -28.55 -6.78 10.47
N ARG A 59 -27.64 -6.94 11.44
CA ARG A 59 -27.25 -8.25 11.96
C ARG A 59 -28.42 -9.01 12.59
N ALA A 60 -29.26 -8.33 13.37
CA ALA A 60 -30.44 -8.96 13.96
C ALA A 60 -31.43 -9.46 12.90
N LEU A 61 -31.74 -8.62 11.90
CA LEU A 61 -32.68 -8.95 10.83
C LEU A 61 -32.14 -10.02 9.88
N ALA A 62 -30.84 -9.98 9.54
CA ALA A 62 -30.20 -11.00 8.71
C ALA A 62 -30.16 -12.37 9.40
N LEU A 63 -29.91 -12.41 10.71
CA LEU A 63 -29.96 -13.64 11.51
C LEU A 63 -31.37 -14.21 11.56
N GLU A 64 -32.37 -13.37 11.82
CA GLU A 64 -33.78 -13.77 11.84
C GLU A 64 -34.24 -14.28 10.48
N ALA A 65 -33.88 -13.59 9.39
CA ALA A 65 -34.16 -14.00 8.03
C ALA A 65 -33.62 -15.41 7.73
N ALA A 66 -32.33 -15.65 8.05
CA ALA A 66 -31.71 -16.95 7.81
C ALA A 66 -32.27 -18.08 8.71
N ARG A 67 -32.76 -17.75 9.91
CA ARG A 67 -33.47 -18.72 10.77
C ARG A 67 -34.81 -19.12 10.19
N ARG A 68 -35.52 -18.20 9.54
CA ARG A 68 -36.81 -18.48 8.89
C ARG A 68 -36.66 -19.29 7.62
N ALA A 69 -35.72 -18.91 6.77
CA ALA A 69 -35.39 -19.67 5.56
C ALA A 69 -33.93 -19.43 5.16
N GLN A 70 -33.22 -20.51 4.82
CA GLN A 70 -31.83 -20.47 4.36
C GLN A 70 -31.78 -20.47 2.83
N THR A 71 -32.23 -19.37 2.22
CA THR A 71 -32.18 -19.17 0.77
C THR A 71 -30.88 -18.45 0.38
N PRO A 72 -30.49 -18.46 -0.91
CA PRO A 72 -29.27 -17.78 -1.33
C PRO A 72 -29.23 -16.29 -0.95
N LEU A 73 -30.39 -15.60 -0.91
CA LEU A 73 -30.45 -14.19 -0.53
C LEU A 73 -30.32 -13.99 0.99
N THR A 74 -30.96 -14.83 1.81
CA THR A 74 -30.85 -14.69 3.26
C THR A 74 -29.46 -15.05 3.75
N LEU A 75 -28.83 -16.08 3.17
CA LEU A 75 -27.46 -16.48 3.48
C LEU A 75 -26.43 -15.46 2.99
N TYR A 76 -26.66 -14.82 1.84
CA TYR A 76 -25.88 -13.69 1.36
C TYR A 76 -25.82 -12.56 2.40
N HIS A 77 -26.98 -12.14 2.91
CA HIS A 77 -27.04 -11.06 3.90
C HIS A 77 -26.53 -11.50 5.27
N LEU A 78 -26.79 -12.74 5.69
CA LEU A 78 -26.22 -13.29 6.93
C LEU A 78 -24.69 -13.24 6.89
N GLY A 79 -24.09 -13.75 5.82
CA GLY A 79 -22.64 -13.78 5.65
C GLY A 79 -22.01 -12.39 5.73
N LEU A 80 -22.64 -11.39 5.09
CA LEU A 80 -22.16 -9.99 5.12
C LEU A 80 -22.43 -9.26 6.45
N ALA A 81 -23.39 -9.73 7.26
CA ALA A 81 -23.73 -9.08 8.53
C ALA A 81 -22.90 -9.60 9.72
N LEU A 82 -22.33 -10.80 9.60
CA LEU A 82 -21.44 -11.41 10.57
C LEU A 82 -20.03 -10.81 10.49
N PRO A 83 -19.22 -10.89 11.57
CA PRO A 83 -17.79 -10.60 11.48
C PRO A 83 -17.14 -11.43 10.36
N PRO A 84 -16.16 -10.89 9.61
CA PRO A 84 -15.65 -11.50 8.38
C PRO A 84 -15.28 -12.98 8.49
N LYS A 85 -14.66 -13.39 9.60
CA LYS A 85 -14.28 -14.80 9.85
C LYS A 85 -15.50 -15.73 9.90
N ALA A 86 -16.53 -15.35 10.65
CA ALA A 86 -17.75 -16.14 10.75
C ALA A 86 -18.59 -16.06 9.47
N GLY A 87 -18.60 -14.89 8.82
CA GLY A 87 -19.26 -14.68 7.54
C GLY A 87 -18.68 -15.55 6.43
N ALA A 88 -17.36 -15.59 6.29
CA ALA A 88 -16.67 -16.41 5.29
C ALA A 88 -17.02 -17.90 5.45
N LEU A 89 -16.94 -18.44 6.67
CA LEU A 89 -17.31 -19.83 6.95
C LEU A 89 -18.77 -20.14 6.58
N ALA A 90 -19.70 -19.25 6.94
CA ALA A 90 -21.11 -19.43 6.60
C ALA A 90 -21.36 -19.39 5.09
N LEU A 91 -20.63 -18.54 4.38
CA LEU A 91 -20.74 -18.37 2.93
C LEU A 91 -20.08 -19.50 2.15
N GLU A 92 -18.97 -20.05 2.63
CA GLU A 92 -18.34 -21.26 2.06
C GLU A 92 -19.30 -22.45 2.11
N GLU A 93 -19.92 -22.70 3.28
CA GLU A 93 -20.94 -23.74 3.44
C GLU A 93 -22.18 -23.48 2.56
N ALA A 94 -22.64 -22.23 2.49
CA ALA A 94 -23.75 -21.86 1.61
C ALA A 94 -23.42 -22.12 0.13
N LEU A 95 -22.22 -21.75 -0.31
CA LEU A 95 -21.78 -21.95 -1.69
C LEU A 95 -21.71 -23.43 -2.04
N HIS A 96 -21.22 -24.27 -1.13
CA HIS A 96 -21.23 -25.72 -1.30
C HIS A 96 -22.65 -26.28 -1.44
N ARG A 97 -23.59 -25.82 -0.61
CA ARG A 97 -24.98 -26.27 -0.64
C ARG A 97 -25.71 -25.93 -1.93
N PHE A 98 -25.43 -24.76 -2.50
CA PHE A 98 -26.10 -24.27 -3.72
C PHE A 98 -25.28 -24.52 -4.99
N GLN A 99 -24.29 -25.43 -4.92
CA GLN A 99 -23.52 -25.84 -6.08
C GLN A 99 -24.44 -26.36 -7.19
N GLY A 100 -24.25 -25.87 -8.41
CA GLY A 100 -25.07 -26.21 -9.58
C GLY A 100 -26.18 -25.20 -9.89
N ASP A 101 -26.47 -24.22 -9.04
CA ASP A 101 -27.31 -23.06 -9.36
C ASP A 101 -26.42 -21.84 -9.68
N PRO A 102 -26.25 -21.47 -10.97
CA PRO A 102 -25.36 -20.39 -11.35
C PRO A 102 -25.73 -19.05 -10.71
N LYS A 103 -27.02 -18.75 -10.49
CA LYS A 103 -27.45 -17.46 -9.92
C LYS A 103 -27.19 -17.41 -8.42
N ALA A 104 -27.40 -18.53 -7.72
CA ALA A 104 -27.05 -18.64 -6.30
C ALA A 104 -25.54 -18.60 -6.09
N GLU A 105 -24.78 -19.35 -6.90
CA GLU A 105 -23.32 -19.34 -6.89
C GLU A 105 -22.76 -17.92 -7.09
N ALA A 106 -23.26 -17.19 -8.11
CA ALA A 106 -22.79 -15.84 -8.40
C ALA A 106 -22.95 -14.89 -7.20
N ARG A 107 -24.13 -14.95 -6.54
CA ARG A 107 -24.45 -14.12 -5.37
C ARG A 107 -23.59 -14.47 -4.17
N LEU A 108 -23.50 -15.76 -3.85
CA LEU A 108 -22.77 -16.23 -2.66
C LEU A 108 -21.25 -16.04 -2.83
N ALA A 109 -20.72 -16.27 -4.03
CA ALA A 109 -19.32 -16.01 -4.36
C ALA A 109 -18.97 -14.51 -4.18
N PHE A 110 -19.84 -13.59 -4.62
CA PHE A 110 -19.62 -12.16 -4.39
C PHE A 110 -19.57 -11.81 -2.89
N ALA A 111 -20.50 -12.32 -2.09
CA ALA A 111 -20.47 -12.08 -0.65
C ALA A 111 -19.22 -12.69 0.00
N LEU A 112 -18.81 -13.88 -0.43
CA LEU A 112 -17.62 -14.55 0.08
C LEU A 112 -16.35 -13.76 -0.26
N ALA A 113 -16.25 -13.22 -1.48
CA ALA A 113 -15.16 -12.32 -1.87
C ALA A 113 -15.04 -11.13 -0.91
N ARG A 114 -16.17 -10.48 -0.56
CA ARG A 114 -16.17 -9.36 0.39
C ARG A 114 -15.78 -9.76 1.81
N ALA A 115 -16.22 -10.94 2.28
CA ALA A 115 -15.83 -11.44 3.60
C ALA A 115 -14.33 -11.78 3.65
N LEU A 116 -13.80 -12.44 2.62
CA LEU A 116 -12.37 -12.77 2.50
C LEU A 116 -11.49 -11.53 2.37
N ARG A 117 -11.96 -10.51 1.64
CA ARG A 117 -11.35 -9.19 1.59
C ARG A 117 -11.29 -8.54 2.98
N GLY A 118 -12.37 -8.65 3.76
CA GLY A 118 -12.41 -8.21 5.17
C GLY A 118 -11.37 -8.91 6.05
N LEU A 119 -10.98 -10.15 5.73
CA LEU A 119 -9.90 -10.89 6.37
C LEU A 119 -8.51 -10.63 5.79
N GLY A 120 -8.41 -9.88 4.69
CA GLY A 120 -7.16 -9.60 4.01
C GLY A 120 -6.65 -10.77 3.16
N ARG A 121 -7.47 -11.78 2.88
CA ARG A 121 -7.16 -12.91 1.97
C ARG A 121 -7.44 -12.49 0.52
N LEU A 122 -6.64 -11.55 0.00
CA LEU A 122 -6.97 -10.79 -1.20
C LEU A 122 -6.94 -11.63 -2.48
N ARG A 123 -5.96 -12.53 -2.64
CA ARG A 123 -5.87 -13.38 -3.84
C ARG A 123 -7.03 -14.37 -3.92
N GLU A 124 -7.43 -14.92 -2.78
CA GLU A 124 -8.57 -15.82 -2.72
C GLU A 124 -9.89 -15.08 -2.95
N ALA A 125 -10.05 -13.90 -2.33
CA ALA A 125 -11.19 -13.02 -2.60
C ALA A 125 -11.30 -12.70 -4.10
N LEU A 126 -10.17 -12.42 -4.77
CA LEU A 126 -10.12 -12.14 -6.20
C LEU A 126 -10.68 -13.31 -7.03
N GLY A 127 -10.33 -14.55 -6.66
CA GLY A 127 -10.86 -15.76 -7.30
C GLY A 127 -12.39 -15.86 -7.20
N TYR A 128 -12.96 -15.58 -6.02
CA TYR A 128 -14.41 -15.59 -5.85
C TYR A 128 -15.11 -14.41 -6.52
N ALA A 129 -14.48 -13.24 -6.59
CA ALA A 129 -15.00 -12.11 -7.34
C ALA A 129 -15.04 -12.41 -8.85
N ALA A 130 -13.99 -13.07 -9.38
CA ALA A 130 -13.95 -13.54 -10.76
C ALA A 130 -15.03 -14.61 -11.03
N LEU A 131 -15.25 -15.55 -10.09
CA LEU A 131 -16.34 -16.52 -10.19
C LEU A 131 -17.71 -15.82 -10.24
N ALA A 132 -17.96 -14.87 -9.35
CA ALA A 132 -19.21 -14.11 -9.34
C ALA A 132 -19.45 -13.39 -10.68
N LEU A 133 -18.41 -12.77 -11.24
CA LEU A 133 -18.46 -12.11 -12.54
C LEU A 133 -18.75 -13.11 -13.67
N ALA A 134 -18.05 -14.24 -13.71
CA ALA A 134 -18.23 -15.29 -14.72
C ALA A 134 -19.64 -15.91 -14.68
N ARG A 135 -20.28 -15.94 -13.50
CA ARG A 135 -21.66 -16.40 -13.30
C ARG A 135 -22.71 -15.29 -13.48
N GLY A 136 -22.30 -14.10 -13.91
CA GLY A 136 -23.20 -13.01 -14.30
C GLY A 136 -23.69 -12.13 -13.16
N PHE A 137 -22.94 -12.02 -12.04
CA PHE A 137 -23.29 -11.13 -10.91
C PHE A 137 -23.02 -9.64 -11.20
N GLY A 138 -23.60 -9.13 -12.28
CA GLY A 138 -23.77 -7.70 -12.58
C GLY A 138 -22.52 -6.80 -12.47
N PRO A 139 -22.74 -5.47 -12.40
CA PRO A 139 -21.65 -4.50 -12.31
C PRO A 139 -20.92 -4.50 -10.96
N PHE A 140 -21.58 -4.95 -9.87
CA PHE A 140 -20.96 -5.00 -8.55
C PHE A 140 -19.81 -6.02 -8.50
N ALA A 141 -19.96 -7.21 -9.10
CA ALA A 141 -18.85 -8.17 -9.17
C ALA A 141 -17.68 -7.64 -10.00
N LEU A 142 -17.96 -6.90 -11.09
CA LEU A 142 -16.90 -6.27 -11.88
C LEU A 142 -16.10 -5.26 -11.05
N LEU A 143 -16.78 -4.41 -10.28
CA LEU A 143 -16.12 -3.42 -9.41
C LEU A 143 -15.32 -4.07 -8.28
N GLU A 144 -15.86 -5.12 -7.66
CA GLU A 144 -15.16 -5.86 -6.61
C GLU A 144 -13.93 -6.60 -7.16
N TRP A 145 -14.07 -7.26 -8.31
CA TRP A 145 -12.96 -7.90 -9.01
C TRP A 145 -11.89 -6.87 -9.39
N ALA A 146 -12.27 -5.73 -9.97
CA ALA A 146 -11.33 -4.70 -10.37
C ALA A 146 -10.60 -4.11 -9.16
N TRP A 147 -11.29 -3.91 -8.03
CA TRP A 147 -10.68 -3.46 -6.78
C TRP A 147 -9.67 -4.48 -6.24
N LEU A 148 -10.05 -5.76 -6.19
CA LEU A 148 -9.18 -6.83 -5.71
C LEU A 148 -7.98 -7.06 -6.63
N ALA A 149 -8.16 -6.94 -7.95
CA ALA A 149 -7.07 -7.03 -8.93
C ALA A 149 -6.06 -5.88 -8.73
N LEU A 150 -6.53 -4.67 -8.41
CA LEU A 150 -5.62 -3.57 -8.06
C LEU A 150 -4.79 -3.86 -6.82
N LEU A 151 -5.38 -4.52 -5.83
CA LEU A 151 -4.73 -4.81 -4.56
C LEU A 151 -3.78 -6.01 -4.63
N ALA A 152 -4.17 -7.10 -5.28
CA ALA A 152 -3.50 -8.39 -5.15
C ALA A 152 -2.58 -8.74 -6.34
N GLU A 153 -2.79 -8.13 -7.50
CA GLU A 153 -2.12 -8.48 -8.76
C GLU A 153 -1.54 -7.25 -9.46
N GLU A 154 -0.64 -7.48 -10.42
CA GLU A 154 -0.15 -6.46 -11.36
C GLU A 154 -0.93 -6.46 -12.69
N ASP A 155 -1.47 -7.62 -13.07
CA ASP A 155 -2.33 -7.84 -14.24
C ASP A 155 -3.81 -7.92 -13.81
N PRO A 156 -4.78 -7.38 -14.58
CA PRO A 156 -4.66 -6.58 -15.81
C PRO A 156 -3.97 -5.22 -15.61
N PRO A 157 -3.39 -4.63 -16.67
CA PRO A 157 -2.75 -3.33 -16.60
C PRO A 157 -3.79 -2.22 -16.34
N LEU A 158 -3.33 -1.11 -15.75
CA LEU A 158 -4.20 0.02 -15.37
C LEU A 158 -5.14 0.53 -16.48
N PRO A 159 -4.70 0.69 -17.75
CA PRO A 159 -5.59 1.13 -18.82
C PRO A 159 -6.75 0.18 -19.08
N ASP A 160 -6.57 -1.12 -18.86
CA ASP A 160 -7.58 -2.13 -19.13
C ASP A 160 -8.64 -2.17 -18.02
N LEU A 161 -8.22 -2.01 -16.77
CA LEU A 161 -9.12 -1.80 -15.63
C LEU A 161 -9.93 -0.51 -15.81
N LEU A 162 -9.27 0.56 -16.22
CA LEU A 162 -9.93 1.86 -16.41
C LEU A 162 -11.05 1.77 -17.45
N ARG A 163 -10.80 1.15 -18.61
CA ARG A 163 -11.84 0.98 -19.65
C ARG A 163 -13.06 0.22 -19.15
N GLN A 164 -12.88 -0.74 -18.23
CA GLN A 164 -13.99 -1.53 -17.69
C GLN A 164 -14.83 -0.75 -16.67
N VAL A 165 -14.21 0.15 -15.90
CA VAL A 165 -14.88 0.86 -14.79
C VAL A 165 -15.47 2.19 -15.23
N GLU A 166 -14.90 2.85 -16.23
CA GLU A 166 -15.23 4.24 -16.59
C GLU A 166 -16.71 4.46 -16.92
N LEU A 167 -17.34 3.54 -17.66
CA LEU A 167 -18.76 3.64 -17.99
C LEU A 167 -19.65 3.57 -16.75
N LEU A 168 -19.32 2.70 -15.79
CA LEU A 168 -20.07 2.54 -14.54
C LEU A 168 -19.97 3.76 -13.62
N ALA A 169 -18.92 4.57 -13.76
CA ALA A 169 -18.74 5.79 -12.98
C ALA A 169 -19.74 6.90 -13.36
N LEU A 170 -20.35 6.79 -14.56
CA LEU A 170 -21.35 7.72 -15.08
C LEU A 170 -22.79 7.35 -14.67
N GLU A 171 -23.02 6.13 -14.19
CA GLU A 171 -24.36 5.61 -13.84
C GLU A 171 -24.79 5.97 -12.41
N GLY A 172 -26.10 5.94 -12.14
CA GLY A 172 -26.66 5.93 -10.78
C GLY A 172 -26.51 4.54 -10.13
N GLY A 173 -26.59 4.46 -8.79
CA GLY A 173 -26.40 3.19 -8.07
C GLY A 173 -24.93 2.83 -7.85
N THR A 174 -24.35 1.98 -8.72
CA THR A 174 -22.93 1.56 -8.67
C THR A 174 -21.94 2.72 -8.82
N GLY A 175 -22.42 3.88 -9.26
CA GLY A 175 -21.63 5.08 -9.52
C GLY A 175 -20.78 5.53 -8.34
N LEU A 176 -21.21 5.37 -7.09
CA LEU A 176 -20.38 5.73 -5.93
C LEU A 176 -19.11 4.87 -5.86
N TYR A 177 -19.27 3.54 -5.92
CA TYR A 177 -18.15 2.61 -5.87
C TYR A 177 -17.27 2.77 -7.12
N ALA A 178 -17.87 2.85 -8.30
CA ALA A 178 -17.15 3.06 -9.54
C ALA A 178 -16.33 4.36 -9.53
N ARG A 179 -16.87 5.48 -9.04
CA ARG A 179 -16.12 6.75 -8.93
C ARG A 179 -15.01 6.70 -7.89
N PHE A 180 -15.23 5.99 -6.79
CA PHE A 180 -14.18 5.79 -5.79
C PHE A 180 -13.03 4.95 -6.35
N LEU A 181 -13.32 3.91 -7.12
CA LEU A 181 -12.34 3.11 -7.85
C LEU A 181 -11.63 3.93 -8.94
N MET A 182 -12.39 4.73 -9.72
CA MET A 182 -11.82 5.65 -10.71
C MET A 182 -10.86 6.66 -10.09
N ALA A 183 -11.16 7.17 -8.89
CA ALA A 183 -10.24 8.05 -8.18
C ALA A 183 -8.88 7.37 -7.97
N HIS A 184 -8.85 6.15 -7.44
CA HIS A 184 -7.61 5.41 -7.22
C HIS A 184 -6.88 5.08 -8.52
N LEU A 185 -7.59 4.63 -9.56
CA LEU A 185 -7.01 4.36 -10.88
C LEU A 185 -6.31 5.59 -11.48
N ARG A 186 -6.96 6.75 -11.43
CA ARG A 186 -6.39 8.02 -11.94
C ARG A 186 -5.17 8.45 -11.13
N PHE A 187 -5.18 8.27 -9.81
CA PHE A 187 -4.02 8.52 -8.96
C PHE A 187 -2.83 7.62 -9.32
N LEU A 188 -3.06 6.33 -9.57
CA LEU A 188 -2.00 5.38 -9.97
C LEU A 188 -1.42 5.71 -11.36
N GLN A 189 -2.18 6.36 -12.23
CA GLN A 189 -1.70 6.88 -13.52
C GLN A 189 -0.97 8.23 -13.41
N GLY A 190 -0.88 8.83 -12.21
CA GLY A 190 -0.31 10.17 -12.01
C GLY A 190 -1.26 11.31 -12.38
N GLU A 191 -2.52 11.03 -12.69
CA GLU A 191 -3.55 12.01 -13.06
C GLU A 191 -4.30 12.54 -11.82
N GLU A 192 -3.57 13.15 -10.89
CA GLU A 192 -4.13 13.53 -9.58
C GLU A 192 -5.34 14.48 -9.66
N ALA A 193 -5.36 15.42 -10.62
CA ALA A 193 -6.47 16.35 -10.77
C ALA A 193 -7.78 15.63 -11.11
N SER A 194 -7.72 14.69 -12.07
CA SER A 194 -8.84 13.80 -12.45
C SER A 194 -9.26 12.92 -11.28
N GLY A 195 -8.28 12.33 -10.57
CA GLY A 195 -8.54 11.51 -9.38
C GLY A 195 -9.27 12.27 -8.28
N ARG A 196 -8.84 13.50 -7.98
CA ARG A 196 -9.50 14.38 -6.99
C ARG A 196 -10.91 14.78 -7.43
N ALA A 197 -11.15 15.00 -8.73
CA ALA A 197 -12.48 15.32 -9.23
C ALA A 197 -13.47 14.15 -9.02
N TYR A 198 -13.06 12.93 -9.37
CA TYR A 198 -13.85 11.72 -9.10
C TYR A 198 -14.12 11.54 -7.61
N LEU A 199 -13.10 11.71 -6.77
CA LEU A 199 -13.24 11.58 -5.32
C LEU A 199 -14.20 12.62 -4.76
N ARG A 200 -14.06 13.90 -5.09
CA ARG A 200 -14.98 14.95 -4.61
C ARG A 200 -16.43 14.66 -5.01
N LYS A 201 -16.65 14.18 -6.23
CA LYS A 201 -17.99 13.78 -6.68
C LYS A 201 -18.51 12.57 -5.90
N ALA A 202 -17.67 11.55 -5.66
CA ALA A 202 -18.03 10.40 -4.84
C ALA A 202 -18.39 10.81 -3.41
N LEU A 203 -17.58 11.65 -2.76
CA LEU A 203 -17.83 12.10 -1.39
C LEU A 203 -19.07 13.00 -1.29
N GLY A 204 -19.35 13.82 -2.31
CA GLY A 204 -20.53 14.68 -2.34
C GLY A 204 -21.86 13.91 -2.47
N GLU A 205 -21.83 12.70 -3.02
CA GLU A 205 -23.01 11.85 -3.23
C GLU A 205 -23.06 10.66 -2.26
N ALA A 206 -21.99 10.41 -1.49
CA ALA A 206 -21.96 9.33 -0.53
C ALA A 206 -23.03 9.53 0.56
N PRO A 207 -23.79 8.48 0.93
CA PRO A 207 -24.68 8.57 2.06
C PRO A 207 -23.86 8.85 3.33
N LEU A 208 -24.35 9.73 4.19
CA LEU A 208 -23.59 10.18 5.37
C LEU A 208 -23.09 9.04 6.28
N PRO A 209 -23.84 7.94 6.50
CA PRO A 209 -23.35 6.77 7.22
C PRO A 209 -22.13 6.07 6.60
N ALA A 210 -21.87 6.26 5.30
CA ALA A 210 -20.74 5.67 4.60
C ALA A 210 -19.44 6.46 4.78
N LEU A 211 -19.49 7.73 5.22
CA LEU A 211 -18.31 8.60 5.30
C LEU A 211 -17.17 8.01 6.16
N PRO A 212 -17.42 7.38 7.34
CA PRO A 212 -16.34 6.75 8.11
C PRO A 212 -15.57 5.68 7.35
N TYR A 213 -16.23 4.91 6.47
CA TYR A 213 -15.58 3.87 5.66
C TYR A 213 -14.68 4.44 4.57
N LEU A 214 -15.00 5.62 4.07
CA LEU A 214 -14.20 6.29 3.03
C LEU A 214 -13.07 7.14 3.61
N ALA A 215 -13.05 7.36 4.93
CA ALA A 215 -12.15 8.30 5.58
C ALA A 215 -10.66 7.95 5.47
N PRO A 216 -10.21 6.71 5.75
CA PRO A 216 -8.78 6.40 5.64
C PRO A 216 -8.21 6.62 4.23
N ALA A 217 -8.90 6.14 3.20
CA ALA A 217 -8.55 6.39 1.80
C ALA A 217 -8.65 7.88 1.42
N GLY A 218 -9.65 8.59 1.96
CA GLY A 218 -9.79 10.03 1.77
C GLY A 218 -8.55 10.80 2.23
N VAL A 219 -7.92 10.41 3.34
CA VAL A 219 -6.67 11.02 3.83
C VAL A 219 -5.55 10.86 2.81
N ARG A 220 -5.37 9.65 2.26
CA ARG A 220 -4.35 9.34 1.26
C ARG A 220 -4.52 10.16 -0.03
N LEU A 221 -5.76 10.34 -0.48
CA LEU A 221 -6.05 10.95 -1.79
C LEU A 221 -6.21 12.48 -1.72
N LEU A 222 -6.76 13.03 -0.64
CA LEU A 222 -6.96 14.47 -0.48
C LEU A 222 -5.81 15.16 0.26
N GLY A 223 -5.05 14.43 1.08
CA GLY A 223 -4.01 15.01 1.93
C GLY A 223 -4.61 16.05 2.88
N LYS A 224 -4.05 17.27 2.87
CA LYS A 224 -4.50 18.35 3.77
C LYS A 224 -5.96 18.78 3.57
N GLU A 225 -6.51 18.59 2.36
CA GLU A 225 -7.89 18.95 2.04
C GLU A 225 -8.94 18.02 2.67
N VAL A 226 -8.53 16.91 3.30
CA VAL A 226 -9.46 15.92 3.89
C VAL A 226 -10.17 16.43 5.14
N LEU A 227 -9.67 17.47 5.81
CA LEU A 227 -10.16 17.86 7.14
C LEU A 227 -11.69 18.12 7.21
N PRO A 228 -12.31 18.90 6.30
CA PRO A 228 -13.77 19.10 6.32
C PRO A 228 -14.54 17.78 6.18
N PHE A 229 -14.01 16.84 5.40
CA PHE A 229 -14.59 15.51 5.24
C PHE A 229 -14.51 14.68 6.52
N LEU A 230 -13.36 14.68 7.22
CA LEU A 230 -13.23 13.99 8.51
C LEU A 230 -14.20 14.55 9.55
N LEU A 231 -14.37 15.87 9.59
CA LEU A 231 -15.34 16.52 10.47
C LEU A 231 -16.79 16.10 10.15
N ALA A 232 -17.14 15.99 8.86
CA ALA A 232 -18.46 15.52 8.44
C ALA A 232 -18.72 14.03 8.77
N ALA A 233 -17.67 13.20 8.83
CA ALA A 233 -17.78 11.79 9.17
C ALA A 233 -18.02 11.53 10.68
N ARG A 234 -17.53 12.41 11.56
CA ARG A 234 -17.61 12.26 13.03
C ARG A 234 -18.99 11.89 13.59
N PRO A 235 -20.09 12.58 13.22
CA PRO A 235 -21.42 12.25 13.77
C PRO A 235 -21.94 10.87 13.38
N TRP A 236 -21.31 10.22 12.39
CA TRP A 236 -21.72 8.93 11.83
C TRP A 236 -20.84 7.76 12.31
N ALA A 237 -19.76 8.03 13.03
CA ALA A 237 -18.92 7.04 13.70
C ALA A 237 -19.58 6.55 15.01
N LYS A 238 -20.70 5.85 14.90
CA LYS A 238 -21.55 5.44 16.04
C LYS A 238 -21.25 4.03 16.56
N GLU A 239 -20.63 3.19 15.74
CA GLU A 239 -20.34 1.78 16.04
C GLU A 239 -18.83 1.59 16.23
N PRO A 240 -18.38 0.57 16.99
CA PRO A 240 -16.95 0.35 17.25
C PRO A 240 -16.09 0.33 15.98
N LEU A 241 -16.57 -0.33 14.92
CA LEU A 241 -15.85 -0.37 13.63
C LEU A 241 -15.74 1.01 12.98
N THR A 242 -16.83 1.78 12.90
CA THR A 242 -16.80 3.10 12.26
C THR A 242 -16.02 4.12 13.09
N GLN A 243 -15.96 3.94 14.41
CA GLN A 243 -15.06 4.68 15.31
C GLN A 243 -13.60 4.35 15.03
N ALA A 244 -13.24 3.07 14.88
CA ALA A 244 -11.87 2.67 14.56
C ALA A 244 -11.41 3.15 13.18
N LEU A 245 -12.27 3.09 12.15
CA LEU A 245 -11.98 3.61 10.81
C LEU A 245 -11.75 5.13 10.83
N LEU A 246 -12.59 5.87 11.56
CA LEU A 246 -12.40 7.31 11.71
C LEU A 246 -11.14 7.64 12.52
N ALA A 247 -10.86 6.89 13.60
CA ALA A 247 -9.63 7.06 14.39
C ALA A 247 -8.37 6.75 13.56
N LEU A 248 -8.41 5.74 12.69
CA LEU A 248 -7.34 5.45 11.74
C LEU A 248 -7.13 6.65 10.82
N ALA A 249 -8.19 7.16 10.20
CA ALA A 249 -8.12 8.32 9.31
C ALA A 249 -7.56 9.56 10.02
N GLU A 250 -8.03 9.85 11.24
CA GLU A 250 -7.52 10.96 12.04
C GLU A 250 -6.05 10.79 12.44
N GLY A 251 -5.63 9.56 12.78
CA GLY A 251 -4.24 9.23 13.06
C GLY A 251 -3.35 9.41 11.83
N LEU A 252 -3.76 8.89 10.68
CA LEU A 252 -3.08 9.07 9.40
C LEU A 252 -2.95 10.55 9.03
N TYR A 253 -4.01 11.35 9.24
CA TYR A 253 -4.01 12.78 8.94
C TYR A 253 -3.06 13.58 9.84
N ARG A 254 -2.96 13.22 11.12
CA ARG A 254 -2.09 13.89 12.10
C ARG A 254 -0.66 13.33 12.13
N GLU A 255 -0.39 12.29 11.36
CA GLU A 255 0.85 11.51 11.44
C GLU A 255 1.08 10.95 12.86
N ASP A 256 0.00 10.52 13.54
CA ASP A 256 0.01 9.98 14.89
C ASP A 256 0.16 8.44 14.87
N GLU A 257 1.40 7.97 14.96
CA GLU A 257 1.73 6.54 14.95
C GLU A 257 1.07 5.75 16.08
N GLU A 258 1.00 6.32 17.28
CA GLU A 258 0.40 5.63 18.43
C GLU A 258 -1.12 5.51 18.27
N GLY A 259 -1.76 6.59 17.80
CA GLY A 259 -3.18 6.60 17.45
C GLY A 259 -3.52 5.56 16.39
N VAL A 260 -2.73 5.49 15.31
CA VAL A 260 -2.92 4.47 14.25
C VAL A 260 -2.75 3.06 14.83
N ALA A 261 -1.70 2.81 15.60
CA ALA A 261 -1.43 1.48 16.16
C ALA A 261 -2.57 0.97 17.06
N LYS A 262 -3.25 1.84 17.81
CA LYS A 262 -4.38 1.48 18.68
C LYS A 262 -5.60 0.96 17.91
N THR A 263 -5.75 1.34 16.62
CA THR A 263 -6.88 0.89 15.80
C THR A 263 -6.70 -0.51 15.22
N LEU A 264 -5.44 -0.97 15.09
CA LEU A 264 -5.11 -2.18 14.34
C LEU A 264 -5.77 -3.46 14.87
N PRO A 265 -5.89 -3.74 16.18
CA PRO A 265 -6.46 -5.01 16.65
C PRO A 265 -7.88 -5.25 16.13
N LEU A 266 -8.76 -4.25 16.20
CA LEU A 266 -10.12 -4.36 15.69
C LEU A 266 -10.15 -4.40 14.15
N LEU A 267 -9.35 -3.54 13.50
CA LEU A 267 -9.34 -3.47 12.04
C LEU A 267 -8.78 -4.75 11.39
N LEU A 268 -7.81 -5.43 12.02
CA LEU A 268 -7.31 -6.72 11.54
C LEU A 268 -8.38 -7.81 11.55
N GLU A 269 -9.35 -7.74 12.46
CA GLU A 269 -10.45 -8.71 12.56
C GLU A 269 -11.64 -8.39 11.65
N GLU A 270 -11.92 -7.09 11.45
CA GLU A 270 -13.16 -6.63 10.80
C GLU A 270 -12.95 -6.05 9.38
N VAL A 271 -11.83 -5.36 9.13
CA VAL A 271 -11.55 -4.67 7.85
C VAL A 271 -10.03 -4.65 7.60
N ALA A 272 -9.46 -5.82 7.35
CA ALA A 272 -8.02 -6.00 7.25
C ALA A 272 -7.34 -5.14 6.16
N GLU A 273 -8.05 -4.80 5.08
CA GLU A 273 -7.56 -3.84 4.06
C GLU A 273 -7.17 -2.49 4.68
N GLU A 274 -7.98 -1.95 5.58
CA GLU A 274 -7.68 -0.68 6.24
C GLU A 274 -6.64 -0.85 7.35
N ALA A 275 -6.56 -2.03 7.97
CA ALA A 275 -5.43 -2.37 8.82
C ALA A 275 -4.10 -2.42 8.04
N MET A 276 -4.09 -2.95 6.82
CA MET A 276 -2.91 -2.94 5.94
C MET A 276 -2.47 -1.50 5.64
N ARG A 277 -3.40 -0.57 5.42
CA ARG A 277 -3.08 0.87 5.27
C ARG A 277 -2.35 1.40 6.51
N GLY A 278 -2.86 1.12 7.70
CA GLY A 278 -2.21 1.50 8.96
C GLY A 278 -0.83 0.85 9.14
N LEU A 279 -0.69 -0.43 8.79
CA LEU A 279 0.58 -1.16 8.85
C LEU A 279 1.64 -0.58 7.90
N LEU A 280 1.24 -0.23 6.67
CA LEU A 280 2.10 0.43 5.69
C LEU A 280 2.54 1.82 6.18
N PHE A 281 1.63 2.61 6.75
CA PHE A 281 1.96 3.90 7.36
C PHE A 281 2.99 3.76 8.49
N LEU A 282 2.82 2.76 9.35
CA LEU A 282 3.74 2.49 10.48
C LEU A 282 5.05 1.80 10.06
N GLY A 283 5.17 1.33 8.82
CA GLY A 283 6.29 0.51 8.37
C GLY A 283 6.44 -0.81 9.14
N ARG A 284 5.34 -1.37 9.67
CA ARG A 284 5.36 -2.61 10.46
C ARG A 284 5.19 -3.83 9.56
N PRO A 285 6.10 -4.82 9.60
CA PRO A 285 5.94 -6.05 8.84
C PRO A 285 4.75 -6.84 9.36
N HIS A 286 3.97 -7.42 8.45
CA HIS A 286 2.83 -8.28 8.77
C HIS A 286 2.57 -9.26 7.62
N PRO A 287 2.18 -10.53 7.88
CA PRO A 287 1.93 -11.51 6.81
C PRO A 287 0.92 -11.03 5.76
N LEU A 288 -0.12 -10.33 6.19
CA LEU A 288 -1.15 -9.77 5.29
C LEU A 288 -0.59 -8.78 4.26
N LEU A 289 0.54 -8.12 4.52
CA LEU A 289 1.15 -7.23 3.52
C LEU A 289 1.69 -8.02 2.31
N GLY A 290 1.97 -9.33 2.46
CA GLY A 290 2.37 -10.21 1.36
C GLY A 290 1.24 -10.58 0.39
N GLU A 291 -0.01 -10.28 0.74
CA GLU A 291 -1.17 -10.40 -0.15
C GLU A 291 -1.27 -9.22 -1.13
N LEU A 292 -0.57 -8.11 -0.86
CA LEU A 292 -0.59 -6.92 -1.71
C LEU A 292 0.45 -7.03 -2.83
N SER A 293 0.04 -6.68 -4.05
CA SER A 293 0.95 -6.36 -5.14
C SER A 293 1.66 -5.03 -4.87
N ARG A 294 2.66 -4.68 -5.70
CA ARG A 294 3.33 -3.38 -5.59
C ARG A 294 2.32 -2.26 -5.81
N ARG A 295 1.49 -2.39 -6.84
CA ARG A 295 0.39 -1.48 -7.12
C ARG A 295 -0.60 -1.39 -5.94
N GLY A 296 -0.93 -2.51 -5.31
CA GLY A 296 -1.80 -2.55 -4.13
C GLY A 296 -1.23 -1.79 -2.94
N GLN A 297 0.08 -1.91 -2.69
CA GLN A 297 0.76 -1.11 -1.67
C GLN A 297 0.67 0.40 -2.02
N GLU A 298 0.95 0.79 -3.26
CA GLU A 298 0.87 2.18 -3.72
C GLU A 298 -0.56 2.77 -3.59
N LEU A 299 -1.57 1.95 -3.86
CA LEU A 299 -2.99 2.27 -3.72
C LEU A 299 -3.38 2.53 -2.26
N LEU A 300 -3.07 1.61 -1.35
CA LEU A 300 -3.46 1.73 0.06
C LEU A 300 -2.63 2.80 0.76
N TRP A 301 -1.32 2.69 0.70
CA TRP A 301 -0.45 3.70 1.24
C TRP A 301 0.85 3.62 0.50
N ALA A 302 0.98 4.43 -0.55
CA ALA A 302 2.28 4.66 -1.15
C ALA A 302 3.24 4.96 -0.01
N ALA A 303 4.20 4.04 0.20
CA ALA A 303 5.42 4.41 0.89
C ALA A 303 5.81 5.74 0.27
N SER A 304 6.02 6.76 1.10
CA SER A 304 6.33 8.10 0.61
C SER A 304 7.31 7.97 -0.56
N PRO A 305 7.25 8.79 -1.62
CA PRO A 305 8.21 8.71 -2.74
C PRO A 305 9.70 8.69 -2.28
N SER A 306 9.94 8.89 -1.00
CA SER A 306 11.06 8.48 -0.15
C SER A 306 11.05 7.05 0.44
N ALA A 307 10.60 5.99 -0.25
CA ALA A 307 10.56 4.65 0.34
C ALA A 307 11.95 4.01 0.43
N HIS A 308 12.74 4.25 -0.61
CA HIS A 308 14.10 3.78 -0.74
C HIS A 308 14.96 4.85 -1.38
N PHE A 309 16.09 5.14 -0.75
CA PHE A 309 17.09 6.05 -1.25
C PHE A 309 18.28 5.26 -1.79
N GLN A 310 18.52 5.41 -3.09
CA GLN A 310 19.68 4.85 -3.78
C GLN A 310 20.76 5.91 -3.79
N ALA A 311 21.88 5.65 -3.12
CA ALA A 311 23.02 6.55 -2.98
C ALA A 311 24.32 5.91 -3.49
N LEU A 312 24.34 4.60 -3.75
CA LEU A 312 25.50 3.90 -4.33
C LEU A 312 25.45 4.02 -5.87
N GLY A 313 26.11 5.05 -6.41
CA GLY A 313 26.03 5.45 -7.82
C GLY A 313 25.14 6.67 -8.04
N GLU A 314 24.28 6.64 -9.07
CA GLU A 314 23.39 7.75 -9.39
C GLU A 314 22.28 7.92 -8.33
N PRO A 315 22.14 9.12 -7.72
CA PRO A 315 21.21 9.31 -6.63
C PRO A 315 19.74 9.29 -7.07
N ARG A 316 18.94 8.41 -6.46
CA ARG A 316 17.49 8.28 -6.71
C ARG A 316 16.71 8.13 -5.42
N LEU A 317 15.51 8.71 -5.38
CA LEU A 317 14.58 8.60 -4.26
C LEU A 317 13.25 8.10 -4.79
N GLY A 318 12.84 6.90 -4.36
CA GLY A 318 11.66 6.21 -4.91
C GLY A 318 11.74 6.03 -6.43
N GLY A 319 12.93 5.70 -6.94
CA GLY A 319 13.21 5.49 -8.37
C GLY A 319 13.39 6.77 -9.20
N LYS A 320 13.09 7.96 -8.65
CA LYS A 320 13.23 9.25 -9.36
C LYS A 320 14.60 9.89 -9.11
N PRO A 321 15.23 10.52 -10.12
CA PRO A 321 16.48 11.24 -9.92
C PRO A 321 16.42 12.30 -8.81
N LEU A 322 17.47 12.35 -7.99
CA LEU A 322 17.62 13.30 -6.89
C LEU A 322 18.81 14.22 -7.20
N PRO A 323 18.67 15.57 -7.22
CA PRO A 323 19.80 16.45 -7.41
C PRO A 323 20.89 16.20 -6.38
N LEU A 324 22.14 16.22 -6.81
CA LEU A 324 23.29 15.80 -6.01
C LEU A 324 23.31 16.47 -4.62
N ARG A 325 23.11 17.79 -4.56
CA ARG A 325 23.12 18.51 -3.28
C ARG A 325 22.07 18.03 -2.28
N GLN A 326 20.91 17.61 -2.77
CA GLN A 326 19.84 17.05 -1.94
C GLN A 326 20.17 15.62 -1.51
N ALA A 327 20.82 14.85 -2.38
CA ALA A 327 21.32 13.52 -2.06
C ALA A 327 22.38 13.55 -0.96
N GLU A 328 23.33 14.47 -1.06
CA GLU A 328 24.39 14.67 -0.06
C GLU A 328 23.81 15.01 1.32
N LEU A 329 22.89 15.98 1.37
CA LEU A 329 22.18 16.32 2.60
C LEU A 329 21.43 15.11 3.17
N LEU A 330 20.78 14.32 2.31
CA LEU A 330 20.02 13.14 2.74
C LEU A 330 20.93 12.03 3.28
N VAL A 331 22.09 11.77 2.65
CA VAL A 331 23.13 10.87 3.15
C VAL A 331 23.58 11.28 4.56
N LEU A 332 23.92 12.56 4.75
CA LEU A 332 24.39 13.06 6.05
C LEU A 332 23.32 12.91 7.14
N LEU A 333 22.06 13.23 6.83
CA LEU A 333 20.96 13.07 7.78
C LEU A 333 20.70 11.61 8.15
N LEU A 334 20.87 10.68 7.20
CA LEU A 334 20.70 9.24 7.42
C LEU A 334 21.87 8.61 8.19
N ALA A 335 23.09 9.12 7.98
CA ALA A 335 24.29 8.63 8.66
C ALA A 335 24.29 8.93 10.16
N ARG A 336 23.59 9.98 10.62
CA ARG A 336 23.52 10.39 12.03
C ARG A 336 22.07 10.63 12.48
N LYS A 337 21.42 9.56 12.95
CA LYS A 337 19.99 9.54 13.33
C LYS A 337 19.65 10.44 14.52
N GLU A 338 20.62 10.66 15.41
CA GLU A 338 20.51 11.53 16.59
C GLU A 338 20.36 13.01 16.17
N GLY A 339 20.85 13.33 14.98
CA GLY A 339 20.75 14.64 14.34
C GLY A 339 22.03 15.47 14.43
N TRP A 340 22.04 16.54 13.63
CA TRP A 340 23.15 17.46 13.48
C TRP A 340 22.85 18.84 14.03
N ARG A 341 23.85 19.50 14.62
CA ARG A 341 23.80 20.96 14.80
C ARG A 341 23.90 21.64 13.44
N GLY A 342 23.30 22.82 13.30
CA GLY A 342 23.22 23.50 12.01
C GLY A 342 24.58 23.83 11.40
N GLU A 343 25.54 24.28 12.22
CA GLU A 343 26.91 24.57 11.78
C GLU A 343 27.66 23.30 11.39
N GLU A 344 27.56 22.23 12.17
CA GLU A 344 28.19 20.94 11.86
C GLU A 344 27.68 20.37 10.53
N LEU A 345 26.36 20.41 10.30
CA LEU A 345 25.78 19.93 9.06
C LEU A 345 26.19 20.77 7.86
N ALA A 346 26.29 22.09 8.04
CA ALA A 346 26.75 22.98 6.99
C ALA A 346 28.23 22.73 6.64
N LEU A 347 29.09 22.55 7.64
CA LEU A 347 30.50 22.17 7.43
C LEU A 347 30.62 20.82 6.72
N ALA A 348 29.84 19.82 7.12
CA ALA A 348 29.85 18.51 6.48
C ALA A 348 29.34 18.54 5.02
N LEU A 349 28.39 19.43 4.70
CA LEU A 349 27.79 19.52 3.37
C LEU A 349 28.57 20.43 2.41
N TYR A 350 29.07 21.56 2.90
CA TYR A 350 29.66 22.63 2.08
C TYR A 350 31.16 22.83 2.33
N GLY A 351 31.73 22.27 3.39
CA GLY A 351 33.09 22.58 3.85
C GLY A 351 33.22 23.89 4.60
N GLU A 352 32.15 24.68 4.67
CA GLU A 352 32.10 25.98 5.33
C GLU A 352 30.75 26.20 6.03
N ALA A 353 30.69 27.18 6.93
CA ALA A 353 29.46 27.56 7.59
C ALA A 353 28.52 28.28 6.60
N ASN A 354 27.47 27.59 6.15
CA ASN A 354 26.46 28.15 5.26
C ASN A 354 25.02 27.82 5.70
N GLY A 355 24.61 28.44 6.81
CA GLY A 355 23.27 28.25 7.39
C GLY A 355 22.10 28.62 6.45
N PRO A 356 22.15 29.73 5.68
CA PRO A 356 21.10 30.06 4.73
C PRO A 356 20.92 29.02 3.61
N ALA A 357 21.99 28.57 2.97
CA ALA A 357 21.92 27.55 1.92
C ALA A 357 21.40 26.21 2.48
N LEU A 358 21.88 25.82 3.68
CA LEU A 358 21.39 24.62 4.37
C LEU A 358 19.88 24.67 4.60
N ARG A 359 19.34 25.80 5.08
CA ARG A 359 17.89 25.96 5.29
C ARG A 359 17.10 25.82 3.99
N MET A 360 17.65 26.32 2.87
CA MET A 360 17.02 26.17 1.57
C MET A 360 17.01 24.71 1.09
N GLU A 361 18.10 23.96 1.25
CA GLU A 361 18.11 22.54 0.88
C GLU A 361 17.21 21.70 1.78
N VAL A 362 17.14 22.00 3.09
CA VAL A 362 16.17 21.38 4.00
C VAL A 362 14.74 21.67 3.56
N LEU A 363 14.43 22.90 3.12
CA LEU A 363 13.13 23.24 2.57
C LEU A 363 12.81 22.42 1.31
N ARG A 364 13.78 22.23 0.40
CA ARG A 364 13.61 21.41 -0.81
C ARG A 364 13.35 19.93 -0.47
N LEU A 365 14.05 19.37 0.52
CA LEU A 365 13.75 18.02 1.02
C LEU A 365 12.32 17.94 1.59
N ARG A 366 11.89 18.93 2.38
CA ARG A 366 10.52 18.99 2.92
C ARG A 366 9.46 19.08 1.82
N GLN A 367 9.71 19.88 0.77
CA GLN A 367 8.81 19.98 -0.39
C GLN A 367 8.67 18.65 -1.14
N ARG A 368 9.66 17.75 -1.04
CA ARG A 368 9.60 16.38 -1.55
C ARG A 368 8.90 15.38 -0.62
N GLY A 369 8.33 15.86 0.49
CA GLY A 369 7.64 15.03 1.46
C GLY A 369 8.55 14.35 2.48
N LEU A 370 9.81 14.81 2.63
CA LEU A 370 10.70 14.31 3.68
C LEU A 370 10.53 15.11 4.98
N ALA A 371 10.20 14.41 6.06
CA ALA A 371 10.05 15.00 7.38
C ALA A 371 11.41 15.29 8.04
N VAL A 372 12.00 16.46 7.76
CA VAL A 372 13.25 16.90 8.39
C VAL A 372 12.94 17.80 9.58
N LYS A 373 13.24 17.36 10.81
CA LYS A 373 13.17 18.19 12.02
C LYS A 373 14.34 19.19 12.05
N SER A 374 14.17 20.29 12.77
CA SER A 374 15.23 21.28 13.01
C SER A 374 15.52 21.35 14.50
N ARG A 375 16.79 21.63 14.87
CA ARG A 375 17.28 21.72 16.26
C ARG A 375 17.11 20.43 17.08
N PRO A 376 17.89 19.36 16.81
CA PRO A 376 18.88 19.21 15.75
C PRO A 376 18.25 18.87 14.39
N TYR A 377 18.99 19.06 13.30
CA TYR A 377 18.57 18.61 11.97
C TYR A 377 18.65 17.09 11.89
N ARG A 378 17.50 16.44 11.72
CA ARG A 378 17.38 14.98 11.58
C ARG A 378 16.16 14.59 10.76
N LEU A 379 16.21 13.43 10.11
CA LEU A 379 15.02 12.80 9.55
C LEU A 379 14.14 12.29 10.68
N ALA A 380 12.85 12.62 10.63
CA ALA A 380 11.84 12.17 11.58
C ALA A 380 11.16 10.87 11.14
N GLN A 381 11.17 10.59 9.85
CA GLN A 381 10.67 9.35 9.27
C GLN A 381 11.79 8.32 9.12
N ALA A 382 11.44 7.04 9.18
CA ALA A 382 12.31 5.99 8.68
C ALA A 382 12.44 6.11 7.15
N LEU A 383 13.66 5.95 6.65
CA LEU A 383 13.96 5.92 5.23
C LEU A 383 15.04 4.86 5.03
N GLN A 384 14.73 3.86 4.19
CA GLN A 384 15.70 2.84 3.82
C GLN A 384 16.67 3.41 2.79
N ALA A 385 17.93 2.98 2.85
CA ALA A 385 18.94 3.39 1.89
C ALA A 385 19.95 2.26 1.65
N ASP A 386 20.35 2.10 0.39
CA ASP A 386 21.28 1.05 -0.04
C ASP A 386 22.61 1.05 0.73
N PHE A 387 23.21 2.22 0.97
CA PHE A 387 24.46 2.33 1.73
C PHE A 387 24.30 1.92 3.21
N LEU A 388 23.13 2.15 3.81
CA LEU A 388 22.83 1.69 5.17
C LEU A 388 22.64 0.17 5.22
N GLU A 389 22.10 -0.43 4.16
CA GLU A 389 21.97 -1.88 4.05
C GLU A 389 23.34 -2.56 3.93
N VAL A 390 24.29 -1.97 3.18
CA VAL A 390 25.68 -2.45 3.13
C VAL A 390 26.32 -2.39 4.52
N TRP A 391 26.19 -1.26 5.22
CA TRP A 391 26.65 -1.13 6.60
C TRP A 391 26.01 -2.15 7.54
N GLY A 392 24.71 -2.39 7.38
CA GLY A 392 23.97 -3.38 8.16
C GLY A 392 24.49 -4.81 7.96
N ALA A 393 24.74 -5.20 6.70
CA ALA A 393 25.29 -6.50 6.36
C ALA A 393 26.72 -6.68 6.91
N LEU A 394 27.59 -5.66 6.76
CA LEU A 394 28.94 -5.68 7.34
C LEU A 394 28.93 -5.85 8.85
N ARG A 395 28.04 -5.14 9.57
CA ARG A 395 27.90 -5.27 11.03
C ARG A 395 27.43 -6.65 11.48
N GLN A 396 26.73 -7.38 10.61
CA GLN A 396 26.27 -8.74 10.86
C GLN A 396 27.29 -9.80 10.42
N GLY A 397 28.43 -9.40 9.84
CA GLY A 397 29.41 -10.33 9.26
C GLY A 397 28.97 -10.94 7.93
N ASP A 398 27.90 -10.44 7.31
CA ASP A 398 27.40 -10.91 6.02
C ASP A 398 28.14 -10.21 4.87
N LEU A 399 29.36 -10.66 4.59
CA LEU A 399 30.19 -10.10 3.51
C LEU A 399 29.55 -10.29 2.14
N SER A 400 28.97 -11.48 1.88
CA SER A 400 28.31 -11.77 0.60
C SER A 400 27.14 -10.83 0.36
N GLY A 401 26.28 -10.63 1.36
CA GLY A 401 25.14 -9.71 1.28
C GLY A 401 25.56 -8.24 1.18
N ALA A 402 26.67 -7.84 1.80
CA ALA A 402 27.23 -6.50 1.65
C ALA A 402 27.69 -6.26 0.20
N LEU A 403 28.46 -7.18 -0.36
CA LEU A 403 28.94 -7.09 -1.74
C LEU A 403 27.81 -7.20 -2.77
N ALA A 404 26.77 -8.00 -2.54
CA ALA A 404 25.62 -8.04 -3.44
C ALA A 404 24.91 -6.68 -3.56
N ARG A 405 24.95 -5.86 -2.48
CA ARG A 405 24.29 -4.55 -2.39
C ARG A 405 25.18 -3.38 -2.79
N TYR A 406 26.49 -3.49 -2.63
CA TYR A 406 27.43 -2.43 -3.01
C TYR A 406 27.56 -2.34 -4.53
N ARG A 407 26.73 -1.52 -5.19
CA ARG A 407 26.70 -1.40 -6.66
C ARG A 407 27.69 -0.39 -7.25
N GLY A 408 28.37 0.35 -6.39
CA GLY A 408 29.36 1.37 -6.75
C GLY A 408 29.60 2.35 -5.60
N PRO A 409 30.48 3.35 -5.79
CA PRO A 409 30.82 4.31 -4.74
C PRO A 409 29.61 5.11 -4.25
N LEU A 410 29.65 5.53 -2.98
CA LEU A 410 28.61 6.40 -2.40
C LEU A 410 28.67 7.79 -3.03
N LEU A 411 27.66 8.15 -3.82
CA LEU A 411 27.55 9.42 -4.55
C LEU A 411 28.86 9.83 -5.24
N PRO A 412 29.34 9.10 -6.27
CA PRO A 412 30.72 9.21 -6.78
C PRO A 412 31.12 10.62 -7.24
N GLN A 413 30.16 11.45 -7.63
CA GLN A 413 30.39 12.83 -8.09
C GLN A 413 30.38 13.87 -6.95
N SER A 414 30.07 13.46 -5.72
CA SER A 414 30.01 14.36 -4.56
C SER A 414 31.41 14.74 -4.09
N GLN A 415 31.56 16.03 -3.79
CA GLN A 415 32.71 16.66 -3.14
C GLN A 415 32.35 17.23 -1.75
N ALA A 416 31.20 16.82 -1.20
CA ALA A 416 30.81 17.26 0.14
C ALA A 416 31.69 16.54 1.18
N PRO A 417 32.40 17.27 2.07
CA PRO A 417 33.41 16.66 2.95
C PRO A 417 32.89 15.49 3.80
N GLY A 418 31.67 15.61 4.33
CA GLY A 418 31.06 14.55 5.12
C GLY A 418 30.65 13.34 4.28
N VAL A 419 30.31 13.52 3.00
CA VAL A 419 29.98 12.42 2.09
C VAL A 419 31.24 11.70 1.62
N GLU A 420 32.32 12.43 1.32
CA GLU A 420 33.62 11.85 0.99
C GLU A 420 34.17 11.03 2.16
N ALA A 421 34.07 11.55 3.38
CA ALA A 421 34.46 10.82 4.58
C ALA A 421 33.66 9.50 4.75
N LEU A 422 32.33 9.55 4.57
CA LEU A 422 31.47 8.37 4.64
C LEU A 422 31.76 7.35 3.52
N ARG A 423 32.07 7.83 2.30
CA ARG A 423 32.46 6.98 1.17
C ARG A 423 33.75 6.24 1.50
N ALA A 424 34.78 6.96 1.93
CA ALA A 424 36.07 6.38 2.30
C ALA A 424 35.94 5.37 3.45
N GLU A 425 35.11 5.68 4.45
CA GLU A 425 34.86 4.78 5.58
C GLU A 425 34.19 3.46 5.14
N LEU A 426 33.17 3.55 4.28
CA LEU A 426 32.47 2.38 3.75
C LEU A 426 33.39 1.52 2.87
N GLU A 427 34.18 2.15 2.01
CA GLU A 427 35.11 1.47 1.11
C GLU A 427 36.25 0.79 1.87
N GLU A 428 36.83 1.45 2.87
CA GLU A 428 37.86 0.85 3.73
C GLU A 428 37.28 -0.31 4.56
N ALA A 429 36.04 -0.21 5.04
CA ALA A 429 35.38 -1.30 5.76
C ALA A 429 35.16 -2.52 4.86
N LEU A 430 34.68 -2.33 3.62
CA LEU A 430 34.54 -3.39 2.62
C LEU A 430 35.89 -4.00 2.27
N ARG A 431 36.90 -3.16 2.03
CA ARG A 431 38.27 -3.58 1.71
C ARG A 431 38.85 -4.48 2.80
N ARG A 432 38.76 -4.06 4.07
CA ARG A 432 39.24 -4.86 5.21
C ARG A 432 38.49 -6.19 5.32
N ALA A 433 37.17 -6.18 5.17
CA ALA A 433 36.36 -7.40 5.27
C ALA A 433 36.72 -8.40 4.16
N VAL A 434 36.88 -7.93 2.92
CA VAL A 434 37.27 -8.76 1.77
C VAL A 434 38.71 -9.27 1.89
N LEU A 435 39.67 -8.45 2.31
CA LEU A 435 41.06 -8.90 2.45
C LEU A 435 41.21 -9.99 3.53
N ALA A 436 40.44 -9.89 4.61
CA ALA A 436 40.49 -10.83 5.73
C ALA A 436 39.80 -12.18 5.44
N GLN A 437 38.65 -12.17 4.76
CA GLN A 437 37.76 -13.34 4.66
C GLN A 437 37.20 -13.59 3.25
N GLY A 438 37.59 -12.80 2.26
CA GLY A 438 37.04 -12.86 0.91
C GLY A 438 37.57 -14.04 0.11
N GLU A 439 36.65 -14.81 -0.47
CA GLU A 439 36.96 -15.74 -1.55
C GLU A 439 37.30 -14.98 -2.84
N VAL A 440 37.86 -15.68 -3.83
CA VAL A 440 38.28 -15.14 -5.13
C VAL A 440 37.17 -14.29 -5.78
N GLU A 441 35.92 -14.74 -5.70
CA GLU A 441 34.78 -14.03 -6.27
C GLU A 441 34.53 -12.68 -5.58
N SER A 442 34.59 -12.65 -4.25
CA SER A 442 34.43 -11.44 -3.44
C SER A 442 35.54 -10.43 -3.68
N LEU A 443 36.78 -10.91 -3.82
CA LEU A 443 37.94 -10.09 -4.16
C LEU A 443 37.80 -9.47 -5.55
N PHE A 444 37.44 -10.28 -6.55
CA PHE A 444 37.25 -9.81 -7.91
C PHE A 444 36.14 -8.76 -7.99
N LEU A 445 34.99 -9.04 -7.38
CA LEU A 445 33.84 -8.15 -7.39
C LEU A 445 34.14 -6.80 -6.71
N LEU A 446 34.88 -6.79 -5.61
CA LEU A 446 35.28 -5.55 -4.96
C LEU A 446 36.35 -4.81 -5.78
N ALA A 447 37.34 -5.53 -6.32
CA ALA A 447 38.42 -4.97 -7.15
C ALA A 447 37.86 -4.23 -8.37
N GLU A 448 36.88 -4.81 -9.06
CA GLU A 448 36.23 -4.16 -10.20
C GLU A 448 35.48 -2.88 -9.81
N ARG A 449 34.90 -2.82 -8.61
CA ARG A 449 34.10 -1.67 -8.16
C ARG A 449 34.94 -0.53 -7.60
N LEU A 450 36.02 -0.84 -6.89
CA LEU A 450 36.98 0.17 -6.43
C LEU A 450 37.90 0.65 -7.56
N GLY A 451 38.12 -0.19 -8.58
CA GLY A 451 38.88 0.13 -9.79
C GLY A 451 40.39 0.14 -9.56
N GLU A 452 40.89 1.03 -8.70
CA GLU A 452 42.32 1.33 -8.54
C GLU A 452 42.91 0.89 -7.19
N ASP A 453 42.23 0.00 -6.47
CA ASP A 453 42.77 -0.54 -5.21
C ASP A 453 43.80 -1.64 -5.48
N LEU A 454 45.08 -1.27 -5.52
CA LEU A 454 46.19 -2.20 -5.74
C LEU A 454 46.17 -3.36 -4.73
N GLY A 455 45.87 -3.10 -3.46
CA GLY A 455 45.92 -4.13 -2.42
C GLY A 455 44.86 -5.22 -2.63
N VAL A 456 43.65 -4.85 -3.09
CA VAL A 456 42.62 -5.83 -3.44
C VAL A 456 42.99 -6.60 -4.71
N TRP A 457 43.57 -5.92 -5.72
CA TRP A 457 44.06 -6.58 -6.95
C TRP A 457 45.21 -7.56 -6.70
N GLU A 458 46.16 -7.22 -5.83
CA GLU A 458 47.26 -8.10 -5.43
C GLU A 458 46.74 -9.31 -4.66
N ALA A 459 45.85 -9.09 -3.68
CA ALA A 459 45.25 -10.16 -2.89
C ALA A 459 44.35 -11.10 -3.72
N LEU A 460 43.74 -10.60 -4.80
CA LEU A 460 43.08 -11.41 -5.80
C LEU A 460 44.10 -12.26 -6.56
N LEU A 461 45.16 -11.64 -7.08
CA LEU A 461 46.19 -12.31 -7.87
C LEU A 461 46.87 -13.45 -7.11
N GLU A 462 47.13 -13.27 -5.82
CA GLU A 462 47.71 -14.30 -4.94
C GLU A 462 46.80 -15.53 -4.76
N ARG A 463 45.48 -15.36 -4.89
CA ARG A 463 44.47 -16.42 -4.64
C ARG A 463 43.93 -17.05 -5.92
N LEU A 464 44.17 -16.46 -7.09
CA LEU A 464 43.69 -16.97 -8.37
C LEU A 464 44.42 -18.28 -8.77
N PRO A 465 43.69 -19.34 -9.16
CA PRO A 465 44.29 -20.51 -9.78
C PRO A 465 45.00 -20.18 -11.09
N SER A 466 46.04 -20.93 -11.45
CA SER A 466 46.82 -20.72 -12.68
C SER A 466 46.01 -20.87 -13.99
N GLN A 467 44.84 -21.48 -13.94
CA GLN A 467 43.93 -21.68 -15.08
C GLN A 467 42.71 -20.74 -15.04
N ASP A 468 42.60 -19.83 -14.07
CA ASP A 468 41.45 -18.94 -13.95
C ASP A 468 41.47 -17.88 -15.08
N PRO A 469 40.38 -17.70 -15.83
CA PRO A 469 40.33 -16.76 -16.95
C PRO A 469 40.53 -15.28 -16.54
N ARG A 470 40.37 -14.95 -15.26
CA ARG A 470 40.57 -13.58 -14.73
C ARG A 470 42.04 -13.26 -14.46
N LEU A 471 42.93 -14.24 -14.47
CA LEU A 471 44.35 -14.07 -14.15
C LEU A 471 45.05 -13.00 -15.01
N PRO A 472 44.89 -12.97 -16.36
CA PRO A 472 45.52 -11.93 -17.18
C PRO A 472 45.01 -10.52 -16.86
N ILE A 473 43.74 -10.38 -16.46
CA ILE A 473 43.14 -9.09 -16.09
C ILE A 473 43.77 -8.58 -14.80
N ALA A 474 43.84 -9.43 -13.78
CA ALA A 474 44.44 -9.07 -12.49
C ALA A 474 45.93 -8.69 -12.63
N GLN A 475 46.71 -9.48 -13.40
CA GLN A 475 48.12 -9.18 -13.68
C GLN A 475 48.29 -7.81 -14.35
N ALA A 476 47.56 -7.57 -15.44
CA ALA A 476 47.64 -6.30 -16.17
C ALA A 476 47.27 -5.10 -15.29
N ARG A 477 46.28 -5.26 -14.39
CA ARG A 477 45.89 -4.20 -13.44
C ARG A 477 46.97 -3.94 -12.39
N VAL A 478 47.52 -4.97 -11.76
CA VAL A 478 48.59 -4.84 -10.77
C VAL A 478 49.84 -4.21 -11.39
N GLU A 479 50.29 -4.68 -12.55
CA GLU A 479 51.47 -4.14 -13.24
C GLU A 479 51.30 -2.66 -13.60
N ARG A 480 50.11 -2.29 -14.10
CA ARG A 480 49.78 -0.89 -14.41
C ARG A 480 49.83 -0.03 -13.15
N LEU A 481 49.13 -0.43 -12.08
CA LEU A 481 49.03 0.35 -10.84
C LEU A 481 50.39 0.51 -10.15
N ARG A 482 51.21 -0.55 -10.10
CA ARG A 482 52.59 -0.46 -9.58
C ARG A 482 53.45 0.52 -10.37
N ARG A 483 53.36 0.50 -11.70
CA ARG A 483 54.07 1.45 -12.56
C ARG A 483 53.61 2.90 -12.32
N GLU A 484 52.30 3.12 -12.21
CA GLU A 484 51.72 4.45 -11.97
C GLU A 484 52.12 5.00 -10.59
N TRP A 485 52.27 4.13 -9.59
CA TRP A 485 52.60 4.52 -8.21
C TRP A 485 54.10 4.41 -7.86
N GLY A 486 54.94 3.91 -8.77
CA GLY A 486 56.39 3.78 -8.58
C GLY A 486 56.82 2.68 -7.61
N LEU A 487 56.07 1.58 -7.55
CA LEU A 487 56.29 0.42 -6.67
C LEU A 487 57.00 -0.75 -7.35
#